data_AF-A0A948ICL7-F1
#
_entry.id   AF-A0A948ICL7-F1
#
_cell.length_a   1.000
_cell.length_b   1.000
_cell.length_c   1.000
_cell.angle_alpha   90.00
_cell.angle_beta   90.00
_cell.angle_gamma   90.00
#
_symmetry.space_group_name_H-M   'P 1'
#
loop_
_entity.id
_entity.type
_entity.pdbx_description
1 polymer ?
#
loop_
_entity_poly.entity_id
_entity_poly.type
_entity_poly.pdbx_seq_one_letter_code
_entity_poly.pdbx_strand_id
1 'polypeptide(L)'
;MPVVKSHWVKKTLGACLAFSFSTLTISALVQTTPAFAHAEHGSEGGIPTVSSKAKLPKGISLQVVKTNAYQFSLATDGQQRIEVLGEDKRPFLRFDGNKLYADLNATGWHRSRQPGGGPIPDRLKENTKQKPNWILLDTQTGYGWYDPRLVNEEVAHFNLSMVANGKPTDVRIERVQAEPMTGYWRPMLTTEPEFNGFNALIPGLSGNALLLARMGTAQEEFQVLDDQNEPFLELRKNGVWLNSAHKWAQKTALFFSPGTSESPWVKVSETGTVTYNDPRLDRKPAKTSDTGTWTIPVKQKDADKLNVLKGELKWQRITPQGK
;
A
#
# COMPACT_ATOMS: atom_id res chain seq x y z
N MET A 1 -47.02 36.03 -17.26
CA MET A 1 -48.28 36.07 -16.49
C MET A 1 -49.38 36.44 -17.46
N PRO A 2 -50.47 35.66 -17.54
CA PRO A 2 -51.47 35.66 -16.47
C PRO A 2 -51.65 34.29 -15.80
N VAL A 3 -52.10 34.36 -14.55
CA VAL A 3 -52.51 33.28 -13.66
C VAL A 3 -54.03 33.20 -13.73
N VAL A 4 -54.65 32.04 -13.46
CA VAL A 4 -55.78 31.86 -12.49
C VAL A 4 -56.58 30.54 -12.71
N LYS A 5 -56.47 29.68 -11.69
CA LYS A 5 -57.49 28.88 -10.95
C LYS A 5 -58.28 27.72 -11.59
N SER A 6 -57.85 26.50 -11.23
CA SER A 6 -58.45 25.55 -10.27
C SER A 6 -59.95 25.17 -10.25
N HIS A 7 -60.13 23.83 -10.21
CA HIS A 7 -61.13 22.98 -9.52
C HIS A 7 -62.50 22.67 -10.16
N TRP A 8 -62.82 21.36 -10.18
CA TRP A 8 -64.01 20.64 -9.61
C TRP A 8 -64.22 19.32 -10.40
N VAL A 9 -63.84 18.13 -9.90
CA VAL A 9 -64.53 17.20 -8.97
C VAL A 9 -65.56 16.24 -9.63
N LYS A 10 -65.28 14.93 -9.44
CA LYS A 10 -66.13 13.71 -9.40
C LYS A 10 -66.80 13.20 -10.69
N LYS A 11 -66.47 11.95 -11.06
CA LYS A 11 -67.37 10.79 -10.88
C LYS A 11 -66.64 9.45 -11.08
N THR A 12 -66.97 8.54 -10.17
CA THR A 12 -66.67 7.11 -10.12
C THR A 12 -67.24 6.33 -11.31
N LEU A 13 -66.51 5.31 -11.77
CA LEU A 13 -67.08 4.04 -12.24
C LEU A 13 -66.00 2.97 -12.21
N GLY A 14 -66.26 1.92 -11.43
CA GLY A 14 -65.42 0.73 -11.39
C GLY A 14 -65.73 -0.20 -12.56
N ALA A 15 -64.73 -0.97 -12.97
CA ALA A 15 -64.84 -2.40 -13.27
C ALA A 15 -63.46 -2.91 -13.72
N CYS A 16 -63.00 -3.94 -13.00
CA CYS A 16 -62.24 -5.09 -13.45
C CYS A 16 -61.29 -4.94 -14.66
N LEU A 17 -59.99 -5.12 -14.39
CA LEU A 17 -59.13 -5.98 -15.20
C LEU A 17 -57.96 -6.46 -14.34
N ALA A 18 -58.12 -7.67 -13.81
CA ALA A 18 -57.03 -8.43 -13.24
C ALA A 18 -56.08 -8.84 -14.38
N PHE A 19 -54.99 -8.10 -14.54
CA PHE A 19 -53.85 -8.57 -15.30
C PHE A 19 -52.89 -9.26 -14.34
N SER A 20 -52.93 -10.59 -14.37
CA SER A 20 -51.86 -11.45 -13.86
C SER A 20 -50.58 -11.15 -14.62
N PHE A 21 -49.74 -10.28 -14.08
CA PHE A 21 -48.34 -10.20 -14.49
C PHE A 21 -47.58 -11.32 -13.78
N SER A 22 -47.34 -12.40 -14.52
CA SER A 22 -46.32 -13.38 -14.22
C SER A 22 -44.97 -12.68 -14.06
N THR A 23 -44.53 -12.49 -12.82
CA THR A 23 -43.16 -12.09 -12.53
C THR A 23 -42.25 -13.28 -12.79
N LEU A 24 -41.67 -13.29 -13.99
CA LEU A 24 -40.55 -14.14 -14.36
C LEU A 24 -39.33 -13.69 -13.53
N THR A 25 -39.07 -14.32 -12.38
CA THR A 25 -37.81 -14.15 -11.65
C THR A 25 -36.70 -14.82 -12.45
N ILE A 26 -36.02 -14.04 -13.29
CA ILE A 26 -34.71 -14.43 -13.84
C ILE A 26 -33.73 -14.35 -12.68
N SER A 27 -33.52 -15.48 -11.99
CA SER A 27 -32.37 -15.68 -11.10
C SER A 27 -31.10 -15.70 -11.95
N ALA A 28 -30.57 -14.54 -12.29
CA ALA A 28 -29.21 -14.43 -12.77
C ALA A 28 -28.30 -14.81 -11.59
N LEU A 29 -27.74 -16.03 -11.62
CA LEU A 29 -26.56 -16.33 -10.85
C LEU A 29 -25.47 -15.37 -11.32
N VAL A 30 -25.26 -14.29 -10.58
CA VAL A 30 -24.02 -13.51 -10.69
C VAL A 30 -22.93 -14.44 -10.14
N GLN A 31 -22.33 -15.22 -11.02
CA GLN A 31 -21.03 -15.81 -10.75
C GLN A 31 -20.07 -14.63 -10.60
N THR A 32 -19.84 -14.22 -9.36
CA THR A 32 -18.67 -13.40 -9.04
C THR A 32 -17.47 -14.29 -9.31
N THR A 33 -16.92 -14.20 -10.52
CA THR A 33 -15.54 -14.63 -10.74
C THR A 33 -14.71 -13.90 -9.68
N PRO A 34 -13.93 -14.60 -8.84
CA PRO A 34 -12.99 -13.92 -7.99
C PRO A 34 -12.16 -13.03 -8.92
N ALA A 35 -12.24 -11.72 -8.72
CA ALA A 35 -11.25 -10.82 -9.27
C ALA A 35 -9.94 -11.26 -8.62
N PHE A 36 -9.19 -12.08 -9.36
CA PHE A 36 -7.86 -12.46 -8.98
C PHE A 36 -7.08 -11.15 -8.86
N ALA A 37 -6.81 -10.77 -7.61
CA ALA A 37 -5.66 -9.93 -7.30
C ALA A 37 -4.50 -10.52 -8.12
N HIS A 38 -3.85 -9.68 -8.92
CA HIS A 38 -2.75 -10.06 -9.80
C HIS A 38 -1.78 -10.97 -9.04
N ALA A 39 -1.95 -12.29 -9.20
CA ALA A 39 -1.00 -13.28 -8.76
C ALA A 39 0.16 -13.13 -9.72
N GLU A 40 1.09 -12.26 -9.34
CA GLU A 40 2.34 -12.08 -10.03
C GLU A 40 3.01 -13.45 -10.11
N HIS A 41 3.15 -13.98 -11.32
CA HIS A 41 4.11 -15.05 -11.57
C HIS A 41 5.44 -14.54 -11.03
N GLY A 42 5.88 -15.11 -9.91
CA GLY A 42 7.14 -14.75 -9.29
C GLY A 42 8.23 -14.84 -10.35
N SER A 43 9.03 -13.78 -10.47
CA SER A 43 10.19 -13.76 -11.36
C SER A 43 11.05 -14.97 -11.06
N GLU A 44 11.12 -15.93 -11.98
CA GLU A 44 11.96 -17.12 -11.83
C GLU A 44 13.43 -16.70 -11.67
N GLY A 45 13.81 -15.53 -12.22
CA GLY A 45 15.13 -14.91 -12.03
C GLY A 45 15.36 -14.13 -10.74
N GLY A 46 14.36 -13.88 -9.88
CA GLY A 46 14.50 -13.06 -8.67
C GLY A 46 14.45 -11.53 -8.89
N ILE A 47 14.26 -10.79 -7.78
CA ILE A 47 14.01 -9.34 -7.78
C ILE A 47 15.33 -8.57 -7.94
N PRO A 48 15.51 -7.78 -9.01
CA PRO A 48 16.71 -6.96 -9.18
C PRO A 48 16.78 -5.91 -8.08
N THR A 49 17.90 -5.86 -7.37
CA THR A 49 18.08 -5.03 -6.17
C THR A 49 19.49 -4.42 -6.18
N VAL A 50 19.63 -3.17 -5.71
CA VAL A 50 20.95 -2.58 -5.45
C VAL A 50 21.62 -3.39 -4.33
N SER A 51 22.80 -3.93 -4.59
CA SER A 51 23.47 -4.79 -3.61
C SER A 51 23.70 -4.05 -2.29
N SER A 52 23.45 -4.72 -1.17
CA SER A 52 23.71 -4.18 0.18
C SER A 52 25.18 -3.83 0.41
N LYS A 53 26.09 -4.41 -0.39
CA LYS A 53 27.54 -4.13 -0.36
C LYS A 53 27.97 -2.99 -1.28
N ALA A 54 27.06 -2.47 -2.12
CA ALA A 54 27.40 -1.41 -3.05
C ALA A 54 27.68 -0.10 -2.30
N LYS A 55 28.78 0.56 -2.66
CA LYS A 55 29.15 1.87 -2.11
C LYS A 55 28.66 2.96 -3.06
N LEU A 56 27.63 3.69 -2.64
CA LEU A 56 27.18 4.87 -3.36
C LEU A 56 28.02 6.10 -2.99
N PRO A 57 28.25 7.05 -3.93
CA PRO A 57 28.84 8.34 -3.60
C PRO A 57 28.00 9.07 -2.55
N LYS A 58 28.65 9.87 -1.70
CA LYS A 58 27.96 10.71 -0.71
C LYS A 58 26.96 11.63 -1.41
N GLY A 59 25.76 11.76 -0.84
CA GLY A 59 24.70 12.61 -1.39
C GLY A 59 23.84 11.94 -2.45
N ILE A 60 24.13 10.67 -2.81
CA ILE A 60 23.37 9.91 -3.80
C ILE A 60 22.58 8.78 -3.13
N SER A 61 21.32 8.65 -3.53
CA SER A 61 20.50 7.46 -3.26
C SER A 61 20.13 6.80 -4.58
N LEU A 62 20.15 5.47 -4.62
CA LEU A 62 19.78 4.68 -5.79
C LEU A 62 18.99 3.46 -5.31
N GLN A 63 17.85 3.21 -5.96
CA GLN A 63 17.00 2.06 -5.69
C GLN A 63 16.53 1.44 -7.00
N VAL A 64 16.18 0.17 -6.95
CA VAL A 64 15.33 -0.45 -7.96
C VAL A 64 13.92 -0.46 -7.40
N VAL A 65 12.99 0.16 -8.13
CA VAL A 65 11.57 0.22 -7.76
C VAL A 65 10.75 -0.53 -8.81
N LYS A 66 9.64 -1.11 -8.38
CA LYS A 66 8.68 -1.75 -9.29
C LYS A 66 7.41 -0.91 -9.37
N THR A 67 7.08 -0.46 -10.58
CA THR A 67 5.78 0.13 -10.91
C THR A 67 4.99 -0.87 -11.78
N ASN A 68 4.73 -0.54 -13.04
CA ASN A 68 4.36 -1.49 -14.11
C ASN A 68 5.55 -2.39 -14.55
N ALA A 69 6.79 -1.94 -14.35
CA ALA A 69 8.01 -2.72 -14.55
C ALA A 69 9.11 -2.24 -13.59
N TYR A 70 10.24 -2.94 -13.54
CA TYR A 70 11.41 -2.51 -12.76
C TYR A 70 12.06 -1.27 -13.38
N GLN A 71 12.40 -0.31 -12.53
CA GLN A 71 13.07 0.94 -12.87
C GLN A 71 14.18 1.22 -11.87
N PHE A 72 15.22 1.94 -12.31
CA PHE A 72 16.06 2.65 -11.35
C PHE A 72 15.35 3.93 -10.91
N SER A 73 15.57 4.31 -9.66
CA SER A 73 15.26 5.63 -9.12
C SER A 73 16.50 6.17 -8.44
N LEU A 74 17.04 7.27 -8.94
CA LEU A 74 18.20 7.95 -8.38
C LEU A 74 17.79 9.33 -7.88
N ALA A 75 18.25 9.70 -6.69
CA ALA A 75 18.19 11.08 -6.20
C ALA A 75 19.55 11.55 -5.69
N THR A 76 19.81 12.85 -5.83
CA THR A 76 21.06 13.53 -5.45
C THR A 76 20.77 14.73 -4.54
N ASP A 77 21.73 15.14 -3.70
CA ASP A 77 21.71 16.39 -2.95
C ASP A 77 22.14 17.61 -3.80
N GLY A 78 22.50 17.38 -5.07
CA GLY A 78 22.93 18.39 -6.02
C GLY A 78 24.37 18.88 -5.85
N GLN A 79 25.13 18.34 -4.89
CA GLN A 79 26.53 18.75 -4.65
C GLN A 79 27.53 18.09 -5.62
N GLN A 80 27.10 17.05 -6.33
CA GLN A 80 27.93 16.31 -7.27
C GLN A 80 27.25 16.23 -8.63
N ARG A 81 28.07 16.32 -9.67
CA ARG A 81 27.68 15.97 -11.03
C ARG A 81 27.74 14.45 -11.19
N ILE A 82 26.61 13.84 -11.52
CA ILE A 82 26.49 12.39 -11.75
C ILE A 82 26.12 12.14 -13.19
N GLU A 83 26.88 11.31 -13.87
CA GLU A 83 26.59 10.84 -15.23
C GLU A 83 26.29 9.34 -15.20
N VAL A 84 25.15 8.93 -15.73
CA VAL A 84 24.76 7.50 -15.83
C VAL A 84 25.15 6.98 -17.20
N LEU A 85 25.88 5.87 -17.22
CA LEU A 85 26.43 5.29 -18.45
C LEU A 85 25.55 4.15 -18.96
N GLY A 86 25.37 4.12 -20.28
CA GLY A 86 24.74 3.01 -20.97
C GLY A 86 25.65 1.77 -21.04
N GLU A 87 25.15 0.70 -21.65
CA GLU A 87 25.92 -0.52 -21.92
C GLU A 87 27.16 -0.24 -22.79
N ASP A 88 27.07 0.74 -23.69
CA ASP A 88 28.15 1.24 -24.55
C ASP A 88 29.15 2.15 -23.81
N LYS A 89 29.03 2.26 -22.49
CA LYS A 89 29.82 3.15 -21.61
C LYS A 89 29.70 4.63 -21.93
N ARG A 90 28.73 5.03 -22.76
CA ARG A 90 28.44 6.44 -23.03
C ARG A 90 27.49 7.01 -21.98
N PRO A 91 27.79 8.18 -21.39
CA PRO A 91 26.83 8.90 -20.57
C PRO A 91 25.55 9.22 -21.36
N PHE A 92 24.38 8.92 -20.79
CA PHE A 92 23.09 9.24 -21.42
C PHE A 92 22.17 10.08 -20.54
N LEU A 93 22.35 10.03 -19.21
CA LEU A 93 21.73 10.95 -18.26
C LEU A 93 22.83 11.68 -17.49
N ARG A 94 22.58 12.94 -17.15
CA ARG A 94 23.44 13.76 -16.30
C ARG A 94 22.63 14.57 -15.30
N PHE A 95 22.90 14.37 -14.02
CA PHE A 95 22.45 15.21 -12.92
C PHE A 95 23.55 16.24 -12.64
N ASP A 96 23.22 17.53 -12.64
CA ASP A 96 24.15 18.63 -12.40
C ASP A 96 23.44 19.72 -11.60
N GLY A 97 23.74 19.81 -10.30
CA GLY A 97 22.96 20.62 -9.36
C GLY A 97 21.51 20.11 -9.25
N ASN A 98 20.56 20.99 -9.51
CA ASN A 98 19.12 20.67 -9.56
C ASN A 98 18.60 20.40 -10.98
N LYS A 99 19.49 20.18 -11.96
CA LYS A 99 19.14 20.01 -13.37
C LYS A 99 19.42 18.59 -13.83
N LEU A 100 18.49 18.04 -14.60
CA LEU A 100 18.63 16.76 -15.28
C LEU A 100 18.78 16.98 -16.78
N TYR A 101 19.81 16.40 -17.38
CA TYR A 101 20.05 16.41 -18.81
C TYR A 101 20.03 14.99 -19.37
N ALA A 102 19.61 14.83 -20.63
CA ALA A 102 19.82 13.62 -21.41
C ALA A 102 20.59 13.89 -22.70
N ASP A 103 21.41 12.94 -23.11
CA ASP A 103 22.06 12.95 -24.42
C ASP A 103 21.16 12.24 -25.44
N LEU A 104 20.49 13.03 -26.30
CA LEU A 104 19.61 12.48 -27.33
C LEU A 104 20.35 11.67 -28.41
N ASN A 105 21.69 11.74 -28.45
CA ASN A 105 22.54 10.94 -29.32
C ASN A 105 23.15 9.72 -28.61
N ALA A 106 22.85 9.48 -27.33
CA ALA A 106 23.27 8.28 -26.63
C ALA A 106 22.22 7.16 -26.78
N THR A 107 22.67 5.94 -27.10
CA THR A 107 21.76 4.78 -27.24
C THR A 107 21.04 4.47 -25.93
N GLY A 108 21.74 4.65 -24.79
CA GLY A 108 21.18 4.48 -23.44
C GLY A 108 19.92 5.30 -23.18
N TRP A 109 19.85 6.54 -23.68
CA TRP A 109 18.67 7.39 -23.52
C TRP A 109 17.45 6.82 -24.22
N HIS A 110 17.60 6.32 -25.44
CA HIS A 110 16.47 5.71 -26.17
C HIS A 110 16.02 4.43 -25.49
N ARG A 111 16.97 3.60 -25.05
CA ARG A 111 16.66 2.36 -24.34
C ARG A 111 15.95 2.61 -23.01
N SER A 112 16.23 3.72 -22.33
CA SER A 112 15.71 3.95 -20.99
C SER A 112 14.26 4.42 -20.90
N ARG A 113 13.59 4.64 -22.03
CA ARG A 113 12.26 5.26 -22.09
C ARG A 113 11.09 4.31 -21.94
N GLN A 114 11.30 3.01 -22.04
CA GLN A 114 10.24 2.01 -21.90
C GLN A 114 10.76 0.73 -21.25
N PRO A 115 9.89 -0.05 -20.57
CA PRO A 115 10.23 -1.38 -20.07
C PRO A 115 10.86 -2.25 -21.16
N GLY A 116 11.93 -2.98 -20.82
CA GLY A 116 12.62 -3.90 -21.76
C GLY A 116 13.50 -3.23 -22.82
N GLY A 117 13.46 -1.90 -22.96
CA GLY A 117 14.32 -1.17 -23.88
C GLY A 117 13.57 -0.52 -25.04
N GLY A 118 13.72 0.80 -25.15
CA GLY A 118 13.23 1.59 -26.30
C GLY A 118 13.94 1.28 -27.63
N PRO A 119 13.25 1.47 -28.77
CA PRO A 119 13.88 1.37 -30.08
C PRO A 119 14.97 2.43 -30.24
N ILE A 120 16.13 2.01 -30.75
CA ILE A 120 17.24 2.91 -31.07
C ILE A 120 17.03 3.45 -32.49
N PRO A 121 17.06 4.78 -32.72
CA PRO A 121 16.98 5.36 -34.06
C PRO A 121 18.11 4.86 -34.99
N ASP A 122 17.81 4.60 -36.27
CA ASP A 122 18.78 4.03 -37.22
C ASP A 122 20.04 4.89 -37.37
N ARG A 123 19.89 6.22 -37.35
CA ARG A 123 21.02 7.17 -37.36
C ARG A 123 22.05 6.91 -36.25
N LEU A 124 21.66 6.32 -35.12
CA LEU A 124 22.55 6.01 -34.00
C LEU A 124 23.13 4.59 -34.09
N LYS A 125 22.48 3.68 -34.83
CA LYS A 125 23.01 2.33 -35.11
C LYS A 125 24.19 2.40 -36.07
N GLU A 126 24.11 3.28 -37.07
CA GLU A 126 25.11 3.42 -38.14
C GLU A 126 26.31 4.29 -37.73
N ASN A 127 26.16 5.13 -36.69
CA ASN A 127 27.22 6.03 -36.24
C ASN A 127 27.21 6.19 -34.71
N THR A 128 28.00 5.36 -34.03
CA THR A 128 28.14 5.34 -32.57
C THR A 128 28.95 6.51 -32.00
N LYS A 129 29.65 7.28 -32.85
CA LYS A 129 30.57 8.36 -32.45
C LYS A 129 29.99 9.77 -32.60
N GLN A 130 28.67 9.90 -32.71
CA GLN A 130 28.03 11.22 -32.77
C GLN A 130 28.36 12.05 -31.53
N LYS A 131 28.60 13.36 -31.73
CA LYS A 131 28.80 14.30 -30.62
C LYS A 131 27.59 14.28 -29.67
N PRO A 132 27.80 14.43 -28.35
CA PRO A 132 26.69 14.51 -27.39
C PRO A 132 25.73 15.65 -27.72
N ASN A 133 24.43 15.38 -27.61
CA ASN A 133 23.36 16.36 -27.72
C ASN A 133 22.62 16.45 -26.38
N TRP A 134 23.22 17.17 -25.42
CA TRP A 134 22.68 17.33 -24.08
C TRP A 134 21.50 18.30 -24.07
N ILE A 135 20.32 17.78 -23.76
CA ILE A 135 19.09 18.57 -23.61
C ILE A 135 18.66 18.55 -22.14
N LEU A 136 18.26 19.71 -21.62
CA LEU A 136 17.65 19.81 -20.30
C LEU A 136 16.29 19.11 -20.34
N LEU A 137 16.12 18.08 -19.51
CA LEU A 137 14.86 17.36 -19.36
C LEU A 137 13.99 17.98 -18.28
N ASP A 138 14.60 18.33 -17.14
CA ASP A 138 13.87 18.73 -15.95
C ASP A 138 14.75 19.50 -14.95
N THR A 139 14.10 20.16 -14.00
CA THR A 139 14.72 20.84 -12.86
C THR A 139 14.31 20.18 -11.55
N GLN A 140 14.72 18.93 -11.36
CA GLN A 140 14.54 18.17 -10.13
C GLN A 140 15.81 17.39 -9.77
N THR A 141 15.95 17.08 -8.48
CA THR A 141 17.14 16.39 -7.92
C THR A 141 17.00 14.87 -7.91
N GLY A 142 15.98 14.30 -8.57
CA GLY A 142 15.82 12.86 -8.72
C GLY A 142 15.12 12.50 -10.02
N TYR A 143 15.39 11.29 -10.51
CA TYR A 143 14.79 10.80 -11.75
C TYR A 143 14.78 9.26 -11.77
N GLY A 144 13.71 8.71 -12.34
CA GLY A 144 13.57 7.28 -12.59
C GLY A 144 13.68 6.96 -14.07
N TRP A 145 14.29 5.82 -14.39
CA TRP A 145 14.40 5.35 -15.77
C TRP A 145 14.33 3.82 -15.84
N TYR A 146 13.87 3.31 -16.99
CA TYR A 146 13.92 1.88 -17.29
C TYR A 146 15.32 1.49 -17.71
N ASP A 147 15.75 0.27 -17.36
CA ASP A 147 16.98 -0.31 -17.88
C ASP A 147 16.68 -1.74 -18.35
N PRO A 148 16.97 -2.09 -19.61
CA PRO A 148 16.68 -3.42 -20.16
C PRO A 148 17.24 -4.56 -19.31
N ARG A 149 18.35 -4.32 -18.61
CA ARG A 149 19.01 -5.32 -17.78
C ARG A 149 18.21 -5.68 -16.53
N LEU A 150 17.32 -4.80 -16.06
CA LEU A 150 16.44 -5.07 -14.91
C LEU A 150 15.39 -6.15 -15.21
N VAL A 151 15.03 -6.35 -16.48
CA VAL A 151 14.08 -7.42 -16.89
C VAL A 151 14.77 -8.63 -17.52
N ASN A 152 16.09 -8.58 -17.72
CA ASN A 152 16.85 -9.74 -18.19
C ASN A 152 17.12 -10.72 -17.04
N GLU A 153 16.26 -11.73 -16.90
CA GLU A 153 16.30 -12.74 -15.83
C GLU A 153 17.47 -13.74 -15.95
N GLU A 154 18.08 -13.86 -17.13
CA GLU A 154 19.23 -14.76 -17.36
C GLU A 154 20.51 -14.26 -16.68
N VAL A 155 20.55 -12.97 -16.33
CA VAL A 155 21.70 -12.32 -15.73
C VAL A 155 21.46 -12.16 -14.22
N ALA A 156 22.13 -13.00 -13.43
CA ALA A 156 22.04 -12.98 -11.96
C ALA A 156 22.47 -11.63 -11.35
N HIS A 157 23.33 -10.89 -12.04
CA HIS A 157 23.84 -9.60 -11.59
C HIS A 157 24.48 -8.79 -12.70
N PHE A 158 24.50 -7.47 -12.56
CA PHE A 158 25.23 -6.58 -13.45
C PHE A 158 25.72 -5.34 -12.69
N ASN A 159 26.60 -4.55 -13.31
CA ASN A 159 27.02 -3.27 -12.77
C ASN A 159 26.35 -2.12 -13.52
N LEU A 160 25.69 -1.23 -12.78
CA LEU A 160 25.32 0.09 -13.26
C LEU A 160 26.54 1.00 -13.17
N SER A 161 27.11 1.36 -14.32
CA SER A 161 28.25 2.28 -14.38
C SER A 161 27.77 3.72 -14.33
N MET A 162 28.45 4.51 -13.51
CA MET A 162 28.24 5.95 -13.35
C MET A 162 29.60 6.66 -13.30
N VAL A 163 29.58 7.98 -13.48
CA VAL A 163 30.71 8.86 -13.22
C VAL A 163 30.26 9.95 -12.24
N ALA A 164 30.88 10.02 -11.07
CA ALA A 164 30.58 11.00 -10.03
C ALA A 164 31.75 11.99 -9.91
N ASN A 165 31.51 13.26 -10.25
CA ASN A 165 32.57 14.30 -10.32
C ASN A 165 33.83 13.83 -11.07
N GLY A 166 33.63 13.18 -12.23
CA GLY A 166 34.72 12.66 -13.07
C GLY A 166 35.33 11.33 -12.59
N LYS A 167 34.90 10.78 -11.45
CA LYS A 167 35.38 9.49 -10.94
C LYS A 167 34.44 8.34 -11.34
N PRO A 168 34.92 7.29 -12.02
CA PRO A 168 34.11 6.12 -12.30
C PRO A 168 33.59 5.47 -11.02
N THR A 169 32.33 5.06 -11.04
CA THR A 169 31.65 4.36 -9.95
C THR A 169 30.79 3.26 -10.54
N ASP A 170 30.99 2.02 -10.11
CA ASP A 170 30.14 0.89 -10.49
C ASP A 170 29.29 0.46 -9.30
N VAL A 171 27.97 0.42 -9.51
CA VAL A 171 27.02 -0.05 -8.50
C VAL A 171 26.54 -1.43 -8.91
N ARG A 172 26.78 -2.41 -8.05
CA ARG A 172 26.32 -3.77 -8.30
C ARG A 172 24.83 -3.90 -8.07
N ILE A 173 24.15 -4.43 -9.07
CA ILE A 173 22.76 -4.86 -9.04
C ILE A 173 22.78 -6.38 -9.01
N GLU A 174 22.07 -6.96 -8.06
CA GLU A 174 21.95 -8.41 -7.90
C GLU A 174 20.49 -8.82 -7.87
N ARG A 175 20.20 -9.99 -8.42
CA ARG A 175 18.85 -10.56 -8.30
C ARG A 175 18.77 -11.31 -6.98
N VAL A 176 17.98 -10.76 -6.08
CA VAL A 176 17.69 -11.37 -4.79
C VAL A 176 16.44 -12.21 -4.99
N GLN A 177 16.59 -13.52 -4.80
CA GLN A 177 15.42 -14.39 -4.76
C GLN A 177 14.54 -13.92 -3.62
N ALA A 178 13.27 -13.60 -3.92
CA ALA A 178 12.33 -13.32 -2.87
C ALA A 178 12.25 -14.58 -2.01
N GLU A 179 12.57 -14.45 -0.72
CA GLU A 179 12.37 -15.56 0.22
C GLU A 179 10.92 -16.03 0.07
N PRO A 180 10.70 -17.30 -0.30
CA PRO A 180 9.35 -17.79 -0.50
C PRO A 180 8.60 -17.57 0.82
N MET A 181 7.46 -16.86 0.75
CA MET A 181 6.61 -16.73 1.93
C MET A 181 6.16 -18.13 2.34
N THR A 182 6.78 -18.66 3.40
CA THR A 182 6.50 -20.01 3.90
C THR A 182 5.20 -20.06 4.70
N GLY A 183 4.65 -18.90 5.06
CA GLY A 183 3.42 -18.75 5.81
C GLY A 183 3.20 -17.33 6.32
N TYR A 184 2.16 -17.15 7.12
CA TYR A 184 1.84 -15.90 7.77
C TYR A 184 1.22 -16.15 9.15
N TRP A 185 1.37 -15.21 10.07
CA TRP A 185 0.64 -15.23 11.34
C TRP A 185 -0.80 -14.77 11.09
N ARG A 186 -1.75 -15.68 11.36
CA ARG A 186 -3.18 -15.47 11.25
C ARG A 186 -3.77 -15.13 12.62
N PRO A 187 -4.26 -13.90 12.83
CA PRO A 187 -5.07 -13.58 13.99
C PRO A 187 -6.44 -14.26 13.91
N MET A 188 -6.93 -14.73 15.05
CA MET A 188 -8.25 -15.34 15.20
C MET A 188 -8.92 -14.79 16.46
N LEU A 189 -10.16 -14.33 16.36
CA LEU A 189 -10.97 -13.97 17.52
C LEU A 189 -11.58 -15.24 18.12
N THR A 190 -11.35 -15.48 19.41
CA THR A 190 -11.87 -16.66 20.14
C THR A 190 -12.90 -16.27 21.19
N THR A 191 -12.92 -15.02 21.62
CA THR A 191 -13.88 -14.52 22.60
C THR A 191 -14.28 -13.09 22.24
N GLU A 192 -15.58 -12.90 22.07
CA GLU A 192 -16.22 -11.58 21.95
C GLU A 192 -16.61 -11.06 23.33
N PRO A 193 -16.72 -9.73 23.53
CA PRO A 193 -17.10 -9.17 24.80
C PRO A 193 -18.63 -9.25 24.93
N GLU A 194 -19.12 -9.52 26.13
CA GLU A 194 -20.55 -9.62 26.45
C GLU A 194 -21.20 -8.24 26.55
N PHE A 195 -21.19 -7.48 25.45
CA PHE A 195 -21.84 -6.18 25.36
C PHE A 195 -22.91 -6.19 24.27
N ASN A 196 -24.10 -5.69 24.59
CA ASN A 196 -25.12 -5.46 23.57
C ASN A 196 -24.68 -4.33 22.63
N GLY A 197 -24.55 -4.66 21.35
CA GLY A 197 -24.26 -3.69 20.29
C GLY A 197 -22.79 -3.29 20.16
N PHE A 198 -21.86 -4.10 20.66
CA PHE A 198 -20.43 -4.00 20.33
C PHE A 198 -20.01 -5.24 19.55
N ASN A 199 -19.43 -5.05 18.37
CA ASN A 199 -18.92 -6.12 17.53
C ASN A 199 -17.42 -5.96 17.27
N ALA A 200 -16.71 -7.08 17.19
CA ALA A 200 -15.32 -7.13 16.80
C ALA A 200 -15.13 -8.15 15.68
N LEU A 201 -14.23 -7.86 14.74
CA LEU A 201 -13.90 -8.72 13.62
C LEU A 201 -12.41 -8.60 13.29
N ILE A 202 -11.79 -9.69 12.88
CA ILE A 202 -10.46 -9.68 12.29
C ILE A 202 -10.59 -9.58 10.76
N PRO A 203 -10.33 -8.42 10.14
CA PRO A 203 -10.39 -8.29 8.69
C PRO A 203 -9.20 -8.97 8.02
N GLY A 204 -9.48 -9.91 7.12
CA GLY A 204 -8.47 -10.55 6.29
C GLY A 204 -7.78 -11.77 6.91
N LEU A 205 -6.74 -12.26 6.23
CA LEU A 205 -6.04 -13.49 6.58
C LEU A 205 -4.80 -13.27 7.46
N SER A 206 -4.21 -12.09 7.41
CA SER A 206 -2.93 -11.77 8.07
C SER A 206 -2.86 -10.30 8.47
N GLY A 207 -2.00 -9.99 9.44
CA GLY A 207 -1.75 -8.61 9.88
C GLY A 207 -2.21 -8.38 11.31
N ASN A 208 -2.30 -7.11 11.67
CA ASN A 208 -2.57 -6.68 13.05
C ASN A 208 -3.89 -5.91 13.14
N ALA A 209 -4.70 -5.96 12.09
CA ALA A 209 -5.91 -5.19 12.01
C ALA A 209 -7.04 -5.84 12.82
N LEU A 210 -7.79 -5.00 13.54
CA LEU A 210 -9.04 -5.34 14.20
C LEU A 210 -10.07 -4.31 13.78
N LEU A 211 -11.23 -4.78 13.32
CA LEU A 211 -12.40 -3.98 13.09
C LEU A 211 -13.26 -4.00 14.36
N LEU A 212 -13.61 -2.83 14.87
CA LEU A 212 -14.54 -2.65 15.97
C LEU A 212 -15.75 -1.84 15.48
N ALA A 213 -16.94 -2.25 15.90
CA ALA A 213 -18.17 -1.56 15.56
C ALA A 213 -19.11 -1.41 16.76
N ARG A 214 -19.56 -0.18 16.99
CA ARG A 214 -20.71 0.15 17.82
C ARG A 214 -21.94 0.13 16.94
N MET A 215 -22.80 -0.86 17.18
CA MET A 215 -24.05 -1.04 16.46
C MET A 215 -25.04 0.09 16.78
N GLY A 216 -25.93 0.41 15.83
CA GLY A 216 -26.96 1.44 16.04
C GLY A 216 -27.94 1.11 17.18
N THR A 217 -28.03 -0.16 17.57
CA THR A 217 -28.84 -0.64 18.71
C THR A 217 -28.19 -0.38 20.07
N ALA A 218 -26.88 -0.09 20.12
CA ALA A 218 -26.19 0.19 21.37
C ALA A 218 -26.71 1.49 21.98
N GLN A 219 -27.00 1.47 23.29
CA GLN A 219 -27.28 2.69 24.06
C GLN A 219 -26.01 3.30 24.65
N GLU A 220 -25.03 2.45 24.94
CA GLU A 220 -23.79 2.79 25.62
C GLU A 220 -22.68 3.28 24.67
N GLU A 221 -21.63 3.85 25.24
CA GLU A 221 -20.35 4.10 24.59
C GLU A 221 -19.30 3.12 25.13
N PHE A 222 -18.35 2.75 24.28
CA PHE A 222 -17.35 1.74 24.62
C PHE A 222 -15.94 2.32 24.57
N GLN A 223 -15.10 1.90 25.50
CA GLN A 223 -13.67 2.22 25.53
C GLN A 223 -12.84 0.97 25.26
N VAL A 224 -11.80 1.13 24.45
CA VAL A 224 -10.75 0.12 24.24
C VAL A 224 -9.53 0.56 25.02
N LEU A 225 -8.99 -0.37 25.81
CA LEU A 225 -7.89 -0.08 26.71
C LEU A 225 -6.60 -0.75 26.25
N ASP A 226 -5.49 -0.14 26.64
CA ASP A 226 -4.16 -0.68 26.42
C ASP A 226 -3.79 -1.77 27.44
N ASP A 227 -2.50 -2.11 27.57
CA ASP A 227 -2.02 -3.11 28.53
C ASP A 227 -1.80 -2.58 29.96
N GLN A 228 -2.02 -1.28 30.19
CA GLN A 228 -2.10 -0.66 31.52
C GLN A 228 -3.54 -0.25 31.88
N ASN A 229 -4.54 -0.69 31.11
CA ASN A 229 -5.95 -0.32 31.23
C ASN A 229 -6.22 1.18 30.99
N GLU A 230 -5.35 1.88 30.27
CA GLU A 230 -5.56 3.27 29.85
C GLU A 230 -6.40 3.30 28.56
N PRO A 231 -7.48 4.10 28.48
CA PRO A 231 -8.30 4.19 27.29
C PRO A 231 -7.58 4.94 26.17
N PHE A 232 -7.54 4.36 24.98
CA PHE A 232 -6.96 4.98 23.80
C PHE A 232 -7.92 5.11 22.63
N LEU A 233 -8.99 4.30 22.56
CA LEU A 233 -10.08 4.45 21.59
C LEU A 233 -11.43 4.51 22.32
N GLU A 234 -12.33 5.34 21.81
CA GLU A 234 -13.74 5.37 22.23
C GLU A 234 -14.67 5.24 21.03
N LEU A 235 -15.60 4.29 21.11
CA LEU A 235 -16.71 4.17 20.18
C LEU A 235 -17.91 4.89 20.79
N ARG A 236 -18.19 6.10 20.29
CA ARG A 236 -19.27 6.97 20.80
C ARG A 236 -20.47 6.94 19.86
N LYS A 237 -21.57 7.57 20.28
CA LYS A 237 -22.82 7.63 19.47
C LYS A 237 -22.61 8.22 18.07
N ASN A 238 -21.69 9.17 17.94
CA ASN A 238 -21.50 9.95 16.72
C ASN A 238 -20.20 9.61 15.95
N GLY A 239 -19.55 8.46 16.20
CA GLY A 239 -18.28 8.11 15.55
C GLY A 239 -17.31 7.24 16.37
N VAL A 240 -16.02 7.32 16.03
CA VAL A 240 -14.92 6.79 16.84
C VAL A 240 -13.88 7.87 17.14
N TRP A 241 -13.38 7.90 18.37
CA TRP A 241 -12.37 8.85 18.86
C TRP A 241 -11.10 8.12 19.28
N LEU A 242 -9.96 8.70 18.97
CA LEU A 242 -8.64 8.27 19.38
C LEU A 242 -8.05 9.29 20.35
N ASN A 243 -7.46 8.83 21.44
CA ASN A 243 -6.65 9.68 22.30
C ASN A 243 -5.29 9.91 21.60
N SER A 244 -5.15 11.05 20.93
CA SER A 244 -3.94 11.39 20.14
C SER A 244 -2.68 11.59 20.99
N ALA A 245 -2.83 11.87 22.30
CA ALA A 245 -1.72 11.99 23.23
C ALA A 245 -1.29 10.62 23.80
N HIS A 246 -2.07 9.56 23.57
CA HIS A 246 -1.75 8.23 24.08
C HIS A 246 -0.55 7.63 23.35
N LYS A 247 0.33 6.94 24.09
CA LYS A 247 1.54 6.26 23.58
C LYS A 247 1.28 5.28 22.43
N TRP A 248 0.05 4.77 22.30
CA TRP A 248 -0.35 3.87 21.22
C TRP A 248 -0.97 4.56 20.01
N ALA A 249 -1.27 5.86 20.06
CA ALA A 249 -1.96 6.56 18.96
C ALA A 249 -1.26 6.34 17.61
N GLN A 250 0.07 6.52 17.58
CA GLN A 250 0.90 6.33 16.38
C GLN A 250 1.06 4.87 15.94
N LYS A 251 0.70 3.90 16.78
CA LYS A 251 0.80 2.46 16.47
C LYS A 251 -0.49 1.89 15.87
N THR A 252 -1.58 2.65 15.92
CA THR A 252 -2.90 2.22 15.43
C THR A 252 -3.04 2.22 13.91
N ALA A 253 -2.10 2.84 13.19
CA ALA A 253 -2.19 3.12 11.76
C ALA A 253 -3.45 3.90 11.33
N LEU A 254 -4.12 4.56 12.28
CA LEU A 254 -5.22 5.48 12.00
C LEU A 254 -4.68 6.84 11.56
N PHE A 255 -5.35 7.46 10.59
CA PHE A 255 -5.07 8.84 10.21
C PHE A 255 -5.79 9.80 11.16
N PHE A 256 -5.05 10.70 11.79
CA PHE A 256 -5.61 11.71 12.69
C PHE A 256 -4.75 12.97 12.72
N SER A 257 -5.38 14.11 12.97
CA SER A 257 -4.69 15.33 13.36
C SER A 257 -4.47 15.30 14.88
N PRO A 258 -3.27 15.58 15.40
CA PRO A 258 -3.04 15.63 16.84
C PRO A 258 -3.97 16.62 17.54
N GLY A 259 -4.53 16.22 18.68
CA GLY A 259 -5.30 17.08 19.57
C GLY A 259 -4.40 17.96 20.43
N THR A 260 -5.00 18.77 21.30
CA THR A 260 -4.28 19.58 22.28
C THR A 260 -4.16 18.83 23.60
N SER A 261 -3.34 19.34 24.53
CA SER A 261 -3.27 18.81 25.90
C SER A 261 -4.62 18.87 26.63
N GLU A 262 -5.44 19.88 26.33
CA GLU A 262 -6.77 20.08 26.92
C GLU A 262 -7.86 19.26 26.21
N SER A 263 -7.64 18.88 24.95
CA SER A 263 -8.58 18.09 24.15
C SER A 263 -7.82 17.05 23.32
N PRO A 264 -7.33 15.97 23.96
CA PRO A 264 -6.49 14.98 23.30
C PRO A 264 -7.29 13.98 22.46
N TRP A 265 -8.62 13.91 22.66
CA TRP A 265 -9.52 12.99 21.96
C TRP A 265 -9.95 13.56 20.61
N VAL A 266 -9.46 12.96 19.53
CA VAL A 266 -9.73 13.38 18.16
C VAL A 266 -10.57 12.35 17.43
N LYS A 267 -11.50 12.83 16.60
CA LYS A 267 -12.40 11.95 15.85
C LYS A 267 -11.65 11.32 14.68
N VAL A 268 -11.74 10.00 14.55
CA VAL A 268 -11.07 9.19 13.51
C VAL A 268 -12.04 8.44 12.61
N SER A 269 -13.33 8.43 12.95
CA SER A 269 -14.40 7.90 12.12
C SER A 269 -15.69 8.66 12.37
N GLU A 270 -16.41 9.00 11.30
CA GLU A 270 -17.77 9.56 11.35
C GLU A 270 -18.83 8.50 11.68
N THR A 271 -18.47 7.22 11.54
CA THR A 271 -19.34 6.08 11.85
C THR A 271 -18.93 5.44 13.16
N GLY A 272 -19.82 4.67 13.78
CA GLY A 272 -19.48 3.87 14.97
C GLY A 272 -18.49 2.72 14.70
N THR A 273 -17.86 2.67 13.53
CA THR A 273 -16.94 1.60 13.11
C THR A 273 -15.54 2.14 12.87
N VAL A 274 -14.52 1.37 13.23
CA VAL A 274 -13.11 1.64 12.96
C VAL A 274 -12.37 0.34 12.65
N THR A 275 -11.42 0.39 11.73
CA THR A 275 -10.40 -0.65 11.58
C THR A 275 -9.05 -0.05 11.96
N TYR A 276 -8.35 -0.67 12.90
CA TYR A 276 -7.06 -0.17 13.39
C TYR A 276 -6.09 -1.33 13.61
N ASN A 277 -4.80 -1.02 13.65
CA ASN A 277 -3.77 -1.97 14.04
C ASN A 277 -3.65 -2.03 15.57
N ASP A 278 -3.88 -3.19 16.16
CA ASP A 278 -3.67 -3.37 17.60
C ASP A 278 -2.21 -3.79 17.89
N PRO A 279 -1.44 -3.03 18.70
CA PRO A 279 -0.05 -3.35 19.01
C PRO A 279 0.17 -4.72 19.67
N ARG A 280 -0.87 -5.33 20.25
CA ARG A 280 -0.78 -6.67 20.85
C ARG A 280 -0.75 -7.76 19.78
N LEU A 281 -1.30 -7.52 18.60
CA LEU A 281 -1.27 -8.46 17.48
C LEU A 281 0.12 -8.54 16.81
N ASP A 282 0.99 -7.57 17.07
CA ASP A 282 2.40 -7.62 16.66
C ASP A 282 3.29 -8.54 17.51
N ARG A 283 2.81 -8.99 18.67
CA ARG A 283 3.55 -9.86 19.60
C ARG A 283 3.51 -11.32 19.13
N LYS A 284 4.17 -11.58 18.00
CA LYS A 284 4.26 -12.90 17.37
C LYS A 284 5.11 -13.85 18.21
N PRO A 285 4.74 -15.14 18.34
CA PRO A 285 5.61 -16.14 18.95
C PRO A 285 6.94 -16.27 18.22
N ALA A 286 7.99 -16.65 18.97
CA ALA A 286 9.33 -16.85 18.41
C ALA A 286 9.40 -18.04 17.45
N LYS A 287 8.57 -19.08 17.67
CA LYS A 287 8.50 -20.27 16.82
C LYS A 287 7.15 -20.34 16.14
N THR A 288 7.14 -20.76 14.88
CA THR A 288 5.91 -20.95 14.08
C THR A 288 5.06 -22.14 14.55
N SER A 289 5.60 -23.03 15.37
CA SER A 289 4.83 -24.10 16.04
C SER A 289 3.94 -23.60 17.17
N ASP A 290 4.25 -22.44 17.72
CA ASP A 290 3.64 -21.95 18.95
C ASP A 290 2.37 -21.16 18.61
N THR A 291 1.38 -21.22 19.49
CA THR A 291 0.18 -20.37 19.39
C THR A 291 0.37 -19.16 20.29
N GLY A 292 0.34 -17.96 19.70
CA GLY A 292 0.29 -16.72 20.45
C GLY A 292 -1.12 -16.47 20.96
N THR A 293 -1.26 -15.83 22.12
CA THR A 293 -2.57 -15.41 22.65
C THR A 293 -2.56 -13.90 22.87
N TRP A 294 -3.68 -13.25 22.62
CA TRP A 294 -3.86 -11.84 22.87
C TRP A 294 -5.16 -11.57 23.61
N THR A 295 -5.18 -10.48 24.35
CA THR A 295 -6.32 -10.03 25.14
C THR A 295 -6.38 -8.52 25.08
N ILE A 296 -7.54 -7.99 24.72
CA ILE A 296 -7.80 -6.56 24.59
C ILE A 296 -8.90 -6.21 25.59
N PRO A 297 -8.59 -5.49 26.68
CA PRO A 297 -9.60 -5.03 27.62
C PRO A 297 -10.50 -3.98 26.96
N VAL A 298 -11.80 -4.13 27.18
CA VAL A 298 -12.84 -3.24 26.70
C VAL A 298 -13.84 -2.99 27.82
N LYS A 299 -14.42 -1.80 27.89
CA LYS A 299 -15.48 -1.50 28.87
C LYS A 299 -16.52 -0.57 28.30
N GLN A 300 -17.71 -0.58 28.91
CA GLN A 300 -18.63 0.54 28.78
C GLN A 300 -18.03 1.75 29.48
N LYS A 301 -18.15 2.94 28.88
CA LYS A 301 -17.45 4.15 29.33
C LYS A 301 -17.73 4.53 30.78
N ASP A 302 -18.99 4.40 31.19
CA ASP A 302 -19.46 4.76 32.53
C ASP A 302 -19.54 3.55 33.49
N ALA A 303 -18.98 2.40 33.09
CA ALA A 303 -18.97 1.20 33.92
C ALA A 303 -17.55 0.86 34.39
N ASP A 304 -17.47 0.30 35.61
CA ASP A 304 -16.22 -0.23 36.16
C ASP A 304 -15.93 -1.66 35.69
N LYS A 305 -16.95 -2.37 35.18
CA LYS A 305 -16.80 -3.76 34.73
C LYS A 305 -16.02 -3.82 33.42
N LEU A 306 -14.81 -4.37 33.50
CA LEU A 306 -14.02 -4.76 32.35
C LEU A 306 -14.59 -6.02 31.69
N ASN A 307 -14.59 -6.03 30.37
CA ASN A 307 -14.72 -7.21 29.55
C ASN A 307 -13.49 -7.33 28.64
N VAL A 308 -13.40 -8.41 27.87
CA VAL A 308 -12.20 -8.72 27.09
C VAL A 308 -12.57 -9.30 25.73
N LEU A 309 -11.90 -8.79 24.71
CA LEU A 309 -11.73 -9.51 23.46
C LEU A 309 -10.51 -10.41 23.61
N LYS A 310 -10.65 -11.68 23.25
CA LYS A 310 -9.52 -12.62 23.25
C LYS A 310 -9.38 -13.29 21.92
N GLY A 311 -8.16 -13.70 21.63
CA GLY A 311 -7.89 -14.48 20.46
C GLY A 311 -6.50 -15.07 20.43
N GLU A 312 -6.23 -15.70 19.31
CA GLU A 312 -5.01 -16.43 19.05
C GLU A 312 -4.28 -15.85 17.82
N LEU A 313 -2.98 -16.07 17.76
CA LEU A 313 -2.13 -15.87 16.59
C LEU A 313 -1.54 -17.23 16.24
N LYS A 314 -1.97 -17.77 15.10
CA LYS A 314 -1.50 -19.07 14.61
C LYS A 314 -0.71 -18.89 13.32
N TRP A 315 0.41 -19.59 13.20
CA TRP A 315 1.12 -19.65 11.94
C TRP A 315 0.33 -20.47 10.93
N GLN A 316 -0.04 -19.85 9.83
CA GLN A 316 -0.64 -20.52 8.68
C GLN A 316 0.46 -20.74 7.64
N ARG A 317 0.84 -22.01 7.43
CA ARG A 317 1.76 -22.37 6.36
C ARG A 317 1.08 -22.12 5.00
N ILE A 318 1.80 -21.48 4.10
CA ILE A 318 1.40 -21.43 2.68
C ILE A 318 1.88 -22.75 2.08
N THR A 319 0.93 -23.58 1.67
CA THR A 319 1.25 -24.80 0.93
C THR A 319 1.24 -24.44 -0.55
N PRO A 320 2.30 -24.78 -1.33
CA PRO A 320 2.23 -24.63 -2.78
C PRO A 320 1.00 -25.37 -3.29
N GLN A 321 0.15 -24.71 -4.08
CA GLN A 321 -0.88 -25.43 -4.82
C GLN A 321 -0.17 -26.49 -5.67
N GLY A 322 -0.69 -27.72 -5.63
CA GLY A 322 -0.11 -28.87 -6.30
C GLY A 322 0.19 -28.56 -7.77
N LYS A 323 1.34 -29.05 -8.22
CA LYS A 323 1.67 -29.15 -9.64
C LYS A 323 0.59 -29.91 -10.42
#